data_AF-A0A6J2RME0-F1
#
_entry.id   AF-A0A6J2RME0-F1
#
_cell.length_a   1.000
_cell.length_b   1.000
_cell.length_c   1.000
_cell.angle_alpha   90.00
_cell.angle_beta   90.00
_cell.angle_gamma   90.00
#
_symmetry.space_group_name_H-M   'P 1'
#
loop_
_entity.id
_entity.type
_entity.pdbx_description
1 polymer ?
#
loop_
_entity_poly.entity_id
_entity_poly.type
_entity_poly.pdbx_seq_one_letter_code
_entity_poly.pdbx_strand_id
1 'polypeptide(L)'
;MRGIPLGVGQIFACGALGPSLLILGAVLLYSPLLAAHALLGSAVGTLAGLSMAVRHASLYSGLSGFNGALGCMAVGGLFFTFSWRTHLFAIASAFLSAYADIALSNLLGTVGLPACSWAATLTATLMLLLTGSLATYRIPIGQVMAPEHNLRSHSQWEAGNAADRETTDV
;
A
#
# COMPACT_ATOMS: atom_id res chain seq x y z
N MET A 1 -6.71 -15.61 -10.79
CA MET A 1 -5.89 -14.55 -11.43
C MET A 1 -6.65 -13.25 -11.71
N ARG A 2 -7.90 -13.28 -12.24
CA ARG A 2 -8.67 -12.06 -12.55
C ARG A 2 -8.90 -11.10 -11.36
N GLY A 3 -8.92 -11.61 -10.13
CA GLY A 3 -9.15 -10.82 -8.92
C GLY A 3 -8.08 -9.78 -8.61
N ILE A 4 -6.82 -10.00 -9.01
CA ILE A 4 -5.70 -9.09 -8.71
C ILE A 4 -5.85 -7.73 -9.43
N PRO A 5 -5.98 -7.66 -10.78
CA PRO A 5 -6.22 -6.38 -11.43
C PRO A 5 -7.55 -5.77 -11.00
N LEU A 6 -8.59 -6.58 -10.80
CA LEU A 6 -9.87 -6.09 -10.30
C LEU A 6 -9.77 -5.48 -8.90
N GLY A 7 -8.90 -5.99 -8.03
CA GLY A 7 -8.67 -5.40 -6.71
C GLY A 7 -8.11 -3.99 -6.77
N VAL A 8 -7.29 -3.67 -7.78
CA VAL A 8 -6.88 -2.28 -8.03
C VAL A 8 -8.08 -1.43 -8.50
N GLY A 9 -8.95 -1.98 -9.34
CA GLY A 9 -10.18 -1.28 -9.76
C GLY A 9 -11.18 -1.05 -8.61
N GLN A 10 -11.28 -1.99 -7.67
CA GLN A 10 -12.17 -1.88 -6.51
C GLN A 10 -11.81 -0.73 -5.57
N ILE A 11 -10.60 -0.16 -5.66
CA ILE A 11 -10.26 1.11 -5.00
C ILE A 11 -11.26 2.21 -5.37
N PHE A 12 -11.76 2.19 -6.61
CA PHE A 12 -12.78 3.10 -7.13
C PHE A 12 -14.11 2.38 -7.38
N ALA A 13 -14.38 1.29 -6.66
CA ALA A 13 -15.57 0.44 -6.81
C ALA A 13 -15.81 -0.08 -8.25
N CYS A 14 -14.74 -0.25 -9.03
CA CYS A 14 -14.82 -0.75 -10.40
C CYS A 14 -14.65 -2.27 -10.45
N GLY A 15 -15.75 -3.00 -10.64
CA GLY A 15 -15.77 -4.46 -10.78
C GLY A 15 -15.50 -5.01 -12.20
N ALA A 16 -15.14 -4.14 -13.15
CA ALA A 16 -14.92 -4.50 -14.55
C ALA A 16 -13.44 -4.36 -14.93
N LEU A 17 -12.93 -5.30 -15.74
CA LEU A 17 -11.51 -5.38 -16.07
C LEU A 17 -11.00 -4.16 -16.84
N GLY A 18 -11.79 -3.60 -17.76
CA GLY A 18 -11.41 -2.42 -18.54
C GLY A 18 -11.05 -1.20 -17.67
N PRO A 19 -11.98 -0.70 -16.83
CA PRO A 19 -11.69 0.38 -15.89
C PRO A 19 -10.53 0.06 -14.94
N SER A 20 -10.44 -1.17 -14.42
CA SER A 20 -9.33 -1.56 -13.56
C SER A 20 -7.97 -1.44 -14.24
N LEU A 21 -7.86 -1.86 -15.52
CA LEU A 21 -6.63 -1.73 -16.30
C LEU A 21 -6.32 -0.26 -16.64
N LEU A 22 -7.35 0.56 -16.89
CA LEU A 22 -7.18 2.00 -17.10
C LEU A 22 -6.63 2.67 -15.84
N ILE A 23 -7.21 2.38 -14.67
CA ILE A 23 -6.73 2.89 -13.37
C ILE A 23 -5.29 2.45 -13.14
N LEU A 24 -4.99 1.16 -13.33
CA LEU A 24 -3.63 0.64 -13.18
C LEU A 24 -2.65 1.32 -14.17
N GLY A 25 -3.08 1.56 -15.41
CA GLY A 25 -2.31 2.29 -16.41
C GLY A 25 -2.04 3.73 -15.99
N ALA A 26 -3.02 4.42 -15.41
CA ALA A 26 -2.84 5.77 -14.88
C ALA A 26 -1.85 5.79 -13.69
N VAL A 27 -1.95 4.82 -12.78
CA VAL A 27 -0.99 4.67 -11.67
C VAL A 27 0.41 4.37 -12.20
N LEU A 28 0.54 3.51 -13.21
CA LEU A 28 1.81 3.16 -13.85
C LEU A 28 2.46 4.36 -14.55
N LEU A 29 1.67 5.21 -15.21
CA LEU A 29 2.14 6.46 -15.82
C LEU A 29 2.63 7.46 -14.78
N TYR A 30 1.99 7.50 -13.61
CA TYR A 30 2.41 8.36 -12.51
C TYR A 30 3.67 7.83 -11.80
N SER A 31 3.68 6.54 -11.45
CA SER A 31 4.76 5.87 -10.72
C SER A 31 4.69 4.35 -10.94
N PRO A 32 5.65 3.78 -11.68
CA PRO A 32 5.77 2.33 -11.84
C PRO A 32 5.93 1.59 -10.50
N LEU A 33 6.61 2.19 -9.53
CA LEU A 33 6.81 1.59 -8.23
C LEU A 33 5.50 1.53 -7.42
N LEU A 34 4.66 2.56 -7.54
CA LEU A 34 3.33 2.56 -6.93
C LEU A 34 2.42 1.51 -7.59
N ALA A 35 2.45 1.40 -8.93
CA ALA A 35 1.68 0.40 -9.67
C ALA A 35 2.09 -1.05 -9.28
N ALA A 36 3.39 -1.28 -9.11
CA ALA A 36 3.89 -2.57 -8.63
C ALA A 36 3.37 -2.90 -7.22
N HIS A 37 3.39 -1.94 -6.29
CA HIS A 37 2.85 -2.15 -4.94
C HIS A 37 1.32 -2.29 -4.93
N ALA A 38 0.59 -1.63 -5.85
CA ALA A 38 -0.84 -1.82 -6.00
C ALA A 38 -1.19 -3.27 -6.35
N LEU A 39 -0.50 -3.84 -7.35
CA LEU A 39 -0.68 -5.23 -7.77
C LEU A 39 -0.21 -6.21 -6.69
N LEU A 40 0.95 -5.96 -6.09
CA LEU A 40 1.50 -6.79 -5.02
C LEU A 40 0.56 -6.82 -3.82
N GLY A 41 0.11 -5.66 -3.35
CA GLY A 41 -0.83 -5.55 -2.24
C GLY A 41 -2.17 -6.19 -2.54
N SER A 42 -2.66 -6.09 -3.79
CA SER A 42 -3.87 -6.79 -4.22
C SER A 42 -3.71 -8.31 -4.23
N ALA A 43 -2.56 -8.81 -4.70
CA ALA A 43 -2.23 -10.22 -4.66
C ALA A 43 -2.13 -10.73 -3.21
N VAL A 44 -1.44 -9.99 -2.34
CA VAL A 44 -1.32 -10.29 -0.91
C VAL A 44 -2.70 -10.29 -0.23
N GLY A 45 -3.56 -9.31 -0.51
CA GLY A 45 -4.91 -9.27 0.03
C GLY A 45 -5.77 -10.44 -0.47
N THR A 46 -5.62 -10.84 -1.73
CA THR A 46 -6.27 -12.04 -2.28
C THR A 46 -5.80 -13.31 -1.56
N LEU A 47 -4.50 -13.42 -1.25
CA LEU A 47 -3.93 -14.54 -0.48
C LEU A 47 -4.44 -14.55 0.97
N ALA A 48 -4.57 -13.39 1.60
CA ALA A 48 -5.18 -13.27 2.94
C ALA A 48 -6.67 -13.65 2.94
N GLY A 49 -7.40 -13.29 1.88
CA GLY A 49 -8.78 -13.77 1.70
C GLY A 49 -8.85 -15.28 1.53
N LEU A 50 -7.89 -15.87 0.80
CA LEU A 50 -7.81 -17.32 0.61
C LEU A 50 -7.48 -18.06 1.91
N SER A 51 -6.55 -17.54 2.73
CA SER A 51 -6.18 -18.14 4.02
C SER A 51 -7.35 -18.17 5.00
N MET A 52 -8.27 -17.21 4.91
CA MET A 52 -9.49 -17.11 5.71
C MET A 52 -10.72 -17.76 5.05
N ALA A 53 -10.54 -18.51 3.96
CA ALA A 53 -11.61 -19.16 3.21
C ALA A 53 -12.78 -18.22 2.83
N VAL A 54 -12.45 -16.96 2.49
CA VAL A 54 -13.44 -15.98 2.02
C VAL A 54 -14.12 -16.50 0.76
N ARG A 55 -15.43 -16.19 0.61
CA ARG A 55 -16.23 -16.60 -0.55
C ARG A 55 -15.50 -16.28 -1.86
N HIS A 56 -15.41 -17.29 -2.73
CA HIS A 56 -14.79 -17.20 -4.05
C HIS A 56 -15.28 -16.00 -4.88
N ALA A 57 -16.57 -15.65 -4.79
CA ALA A 57 -17.12 -14.48 -5.47
C ALA A 57 -16.42 -13.16 -5.08
N SER A 58 -16.04 -13.00 -3.81
CA SER A 58 -15.30 -11.84 -3.30
C SER A 58 -13.85 -11.82 -3.78
N LEU A 59 -13.22 -12.99 -3.86
CA LEU A 59 -11.86 -13.15 -4.40
C LEU A 59 -11.82 -12.79 -5.90
N TYR A 60 -12.81 -13.28 -6.67
CA TYR A 60 -12.87 -13.03 -8.10
C TYR A 60 -13.33 -11.61 -8.46
N SER A 61 -14.11 -10.95 -7.61
CA SER A 61 -14.51 -9.55 -7.81
C SER A 61 -13.42 -8.54 -7.41
N GLY A 62 -12.35 -8.99 -6.76
CA GLY A 62 -11.24 -8.15 -6.29
C GLY A 62 -11.48 -7.46 -4.94
N LEU A 63 -12.63 -7.69 -4.30
CA LEU A 63 -12.99 -7.04 -3.02
C LEU A 63 -12.01 -7.39 -1.90
N SER A 64 -11.49 -8.61 -1.85
CA SER A 64 -10.49 -9.00 -0.85
C SER A 64 -9.10 -8.38 -1.09
N GLY A 65 -8.86 -7.76 -2.25
CA GLY A 65 -7.54 -7.25 -2.63
C GLY A 65 -7.34 -5.75 -2.45
N PHE A 66 -8.40 -4.93 -2.52
CA PHE A 66 -8.20 -3.47 -2.67
C PHE A 66 -7.67 -2.79 -1.40
N ASN A 67 -8.10 -3.22 -0.22
CA ASN A 67 -7.56 -2.70 1.05
C ASN A 67 -6.07 -3.06 1.20
N GLY A 68 -5.69 -4.28 0.81
CA GLY A 68 -4.29 -4.70 0.75
C GLY A 68 -3.47 -3.85 -0.24
N ALA A 69 -4.03 -3.54 -1.41
CA ALA A 69 -3.39 -2.65 -2.40
C ALA A 69 -3.15 -1.24 -1.84
N LEU A 70 -4.15 -0.63 -1.19
CA LEU A 70 -4.02 0.68 -0.57
C LEU A 70 -2.98 0.72 0.55
N GLY A 71 -3.02 -0.27 1.45
CA GLY A 71 -2.02 -0.37 2.54
C GLY A 71 -0.59 -0.56 1.99
N CYS A 72 -0.44 -1.39 0.96
CA CYS A 72 0.85 -1.62 0.33
C CYS A 72 1.39 -0.36 -0.36
N MET A 73 0.56 0.36 -1.11
CA MET A 73 0.95 1.60 -1.78
C MET A 73 1.35 2.70 -0.79
N ALA A 74 0.59 2.84 0.31
CA ALA A 74 0.83 3.85 1.33
C ALA A 74 2.23 3.70 1.95
N VAL A 75 2.63 2.47 2.26
CA VAL A 75 3.91 2.17 2.91
C VAL A 75 5.04 1.95 1.90
N GLY A 76 4.74 1.40 0.73
CA GLY A 76 5.69 0.95 -0.28
C GLY A 76 6.30 2.05 -1.15
N GLY A 77 6.38 3.29 -0.66
CA GLY A 77 7.01 4.39 -1.41
C GLY A 77 6.33 5.75 -1.28
N LEU A 78 5.07 5.78 -0.82
CA LEU A 78 4.32 7.03 -0.70
C LEU A 78 4.69 7.78 0.60
N PHE A 79 4.44 7.19 1.77
CA PHE A 79 4.77 7.82 3.06
C PHE A 79 6.13 7.39 3.64
N PHE A 80 6.75 6.37 3.04
CA PHE A 80 8.08 5.92 3.42
C PHE A 80 8.96 5.85 2.18
N THR A 81 10.23 6.23 2.33
CA THR A 81 11.23 6.06 1.27
C THR A 81 11.35 4.58 0.93
N PHE A 82 11.38 4.27 -0.37
CA PHE A 82 11.52 2.91 -0.84
C PHE A 82 12.89 2.32 -0.46
N SER A 83 12.87 1.19 0.24
CA SER A 83 14.03 0.41 0.64
C SER A 83 13.60 -1.04 0.79
N TRP A 84 14.55 -1.98 0.89
CA TRP A 84 14.20 -3.38 1.16
C TRP A 84 13.42 -3.57 2.47
N ARG A 85 13.76 -2.79 3.51
CA ARG A 85 13.10 -2.84 4.82
C ARG A 85 11.65 -2.34 4.73
N THR A 86 11.44 -1.21 4.04
CA THR A 86 10.10 -0.63 3.87
C THR A 86 9.25 -1.43 2.88
N HIS A 87 9.86 -2.14 1.93
CA HIS A 87 9.16 -3.09 1.06
C HIS A 87 8.57 -4.27 1.85
N LEU A 88 9.36 -4.91 2.72
CA LEU A 88 8.85 -5.95 3.62
C LEU A 88 7.74 -5.41 4.54
N PHE A 89 7.93 -4.18 5.03
CA PHE A 89 6.92 -3.50 5.84
C PHE A 89 5.63 -3.20 5.06
N ALA A 90 5.72 -2.88 3.77
CA ALA A 90 4.58 -2.67 2.90
C ALA A 90 3.78 -3.96 2.65
N ILE A 91 4.46 -5.11 2.53
CA ILE A 91 3.80 -6.42 2.45
C ILE A 91 3.08 -6.74 3.77
N ALA A 92 3.72 -6.47 4.92
CA ALA A 92 3.08 -6.64 6.22
C ALA A 92 1.85 -5.72 6.37
N SER A 93 1.95 -4.47 5.92
CA SER A 93 0.81 -3.55 5.88
C SER A 93 -0.31 -4.09 4.99
N ALA A 94 0.01 -4.66 3.82
CA ALA A 94 -0.99 -5.23 2.91
C ALA A 94 -1.76 -6.40 3.56
N PHE A 95 -1.07 -7.31 4.24
CA PHE A 95 -1.71 -8.37 5.01
C PHE A 95 -2.60 -7.82 6.12
N LEU A 96 -2.08 -6.86 6.90
CA LEU A 96 -2.84 -6.28 8.00
C LEU A 96 -4.10 -5.56 7.49
N SER A 97 -4.00 -4.78 6.41
CA SER A 97 -5.15 -4.12 5.78
C SER A 97 -6.18 -5.13 5.30
N ALA A 98 -5.77 -6.25 4.71
CA ALA A 98 -6.69 -7.28 4.24
C ALA A 98 -7.38 -8.03 5.40
N TYR A 99 -6.65 -8.41 6.45
CA TYR A 99 -7.26 -9.03 7.62
C TYR A 99 -8.19 -8.07 8.38
N ALA A 100 -7.79 -6.80 8.49
CA ALA A 100 -8.64 -5.76 9.06
C ALA A 100 -9.92 -5.56 8.23
N ASP A 101 -9.84 -5.64 6.90
CA ASP A 101 -11.01 -5.54 6.01
C ASP A 101 -11.98 -6.70 6.23
N ILE A 102 -11.47 -7.93 6.34
CA ILE A 102 -12.29 -9.11 6.64
C ILE A 102 -12.98 -8.94 8.01
N ALA A 103 -12.23 -8.55 9.04
CA ALA A 103 -12.74 -8.35 10.38
C ALA A 103 -13.80 -7.24 10.43
N LEU A 104 -13.51 -6.09 9.81
CA LEU A 104 -14.40 -4.94 9.80
C LEU A 104 -15.65 -5.20 8.96
N SER A 105 -15.52 -5.92 7.84
CA SER A 105 -16.65 -6.34 7.01
C SER A 105 -17.60 -7.27 7.76
N ASN A 106 -17.07 -8.18 8.58
CA ASN A 106 -17.89 -9.04 9.43
C ASN A 106 -18.60 -8.24 10.53
N LEU A 107 -17.90 -7.30 11.17
CA LEU A 107 -18.46 -6.46 12.22
C LEU A 107 -19.57 -5.54 11.67
N LEU A 108 -19.27 -4.76 10.64
CA LEU A 108 -20.21 -3.80 10.04
C LEU A 108 -21.33 -4.49 9.26
N GLY A 109 -21.08 -5.71 8.77
CA GLY A 109 -22.11 -6.54 8.15
C GLY A 109 -23.29 -6.83 9.08
N THR A 110 -23.08 -6.86 10.41
CA THR A 110 -24.17 -7.03 11.39
C THR A 110 -25.16 -5.88 11.43
N VAL A 111 -24.73 -4.68 11.04
CA VAL A 111 -25.55 -3.46 10.97
C VAL A 111 -25.85 -3.03 9.52
N GLY A 112 -25.50 -3.87 8.54
CA GLY A 112 -25.78 -3.63 7.12
C GLY A 112 -24.85 -2.61 6.44
N LEU A 113 -23.68 -2.29 7.03
CA LEU A 113 -22.74 -1.31 6.49
C LEU A 113 -21.53 -1.97 5.83
N PRO A 114 -20.99 -1.38 4.74
CA PRO A 114 -19.73 -1.82 4.13
C PRO A 114 -18.50 -1.29 4.90
N ALA A 115 -17.42 -2.08 4.92
CA ALA A 115 -16.14 -1.66 5.51
C ALA A 115 -15.40 -0.59 4.68
N CYS A 116 -15.64 -0.55 3.36
CA CYS A 116 -14.98 0.39 2.45
C CYS A 116 -13.44 0.37 2.64
N SER A 117 -12.79 1.53 2.55
CA SER A 117 -11.34 1.67 2.75
C SER A 117 -10.93 1.93 4.20
N TRP A 118 -11.83 1.79 5.18
CA TRP A 118 -11.51 2.03 6.59
C TRP A 118 -10.37 1.14 7.08
N ALA A 119 -10.35 -0.12 6.64
CA ALA A 119 -9.30 -1.06 7.00
C ALA A 119 -7.91 -0.58 6.53
N ALA A 120 -7.77 -0.19 5.26
CA ALA A 120 -6.53 0.39 4.75
C ALA A 120 -6.15 1.70 5.46
N THR A 121 -7.10 2.60 5.72
CA THR A 121 -6.82 3.88 6.39
C THR A 121 -6.33 3.69 7.82
N LEU A 122 -6.99 2.82 8.60
CA LEU A 122 -6.61 2.55 9.99
C LEU A 122 -5.23 1.88 10.05
N THR A 123 -4.98 0.92 9.16
CA THR A 123 -3.70 0.22 9.10
C THR A 123 -2.56 1.12 8.64
N ALA A 124 -2.75 1.93 7.60
CA ALA A 124 -1.76 2.92 7.17
C ALA A 124 -1.47 3.95 8.28
N THR A 125 -2.51 4.45 8.96
CA THR A 125 -2.34 5.36 10.12
C THR A 125 -1.54 4.70 11.23
N LEU A 126 -1.83 3.43 11.55
CA LEU A 126 -1.06 2.67 12.54
C LEU A 126 0.42 2.54 12.12
N MET A 127 0.69 2.19 10.86
CA MET A 127 2.07 2.11 10.34
C MET A 127 2.79 3.48 10.40
N LEU A 128 2.05 4.57 10.19
CA LEU A 128 2.53 5.95 10.36
C LEU A 128 2.63 6.42 11.81
N LEU A 129 2.10 5.69 12.78
CA LEU A 129 2.27 6.01 14.20
C LEU A 129 3.34 5.16 14.86
N LEU A 130 3.61 3.96 14.32
CA LEU A 130 4.68 3.10 14.82
C LEU A 130 6.02 3.84 14.81
N THR A 131 6.61 3.94 15.99
CA THR A 131 7.95 4.47 16.22
C THR A 131 8.92 3.29 16.33
N GLY A 132 9.98 3.30 15.54
CA GLY A 132 10.94 2.20 15.47
C GLY A 132 12.04 2.48 14.45
N SER A 133 12.82 1.46 14.09
CA SER A 133 13.92 1.59 13.11
C SER A 133 13.47 2.02 11.71
N LEU A 134 12.18 1.90 11.41
CA LEU A 134 11.56 2.34 10.15
C LEU A 134 11.14 3.82 10.16
N ALA A 135 11.14 4.48 11.33
CA ALA A 135 10.78 5.90 11.42
C ALA A 135 11.77 6.79 10.64
N THR A 136 13.03 6.36 10.50
CA THR A 136 14.04 7.04 9.68
C THR A 136 13.66 7.13 8.20
N TYR A 137 12.87 6.17 7.71
CA TYR A 137 12.42 6.17 6.31
C TYR A 137 11.12 6.95 6.10
N ARG A 138 10.50 7.51 7.16
CA ARG A 138 9.23 8.22 7.04
C ARG A 138 9.45 9.59 6.39
N ILE A 139 8.62 9.89 5.40
CA ILE A 139 8.67 11.15 4.67
C ILE A 139 7.76 12.17 5.37
N PRO A 140 8.22 13.41 5.63
CA PRO A 140 7.36 14.47 6.12
C PRO A 140 6.17 14.69 5.16
N ILE A 141 4.95 14.78 5.70
CA ILE A 141 3.71 14.79 4.89
C ILE A 141 3.71 15.92 3.85
N GLY A 142 4.30 17.08 4.16
CA GLY A 142 4.39 18.22 3.23
C GLY A 142 5.39 18.04 2.08
N GLN A 143 6.16 16.94 2.05
CA GLN A 143 7.19 16.64 1.04
C GLN A 143 6.91 15.35 0.29
N VAL A 144 5.78 14.68 0.56
CA VAL A 144 5.41 13.43 -0.10
C VAL A 144 5.16 13.68 -1.59
N MET A 145 5.95 13.03 -2.43
CA MET A 145 5.79 13.03 -3.88
C MET A 145 5.69 11.59 -4.42
N ALA A 146 5.83 11.42 -5.74
CA ALA A 146 5.93 10.11 -6.35
C ALA A 146 7.08 9.30 -5.72
N PRO A 147 6.91 7.98 -5.49
CA PRO A 147 7.93 7.13 -4.87
C PRO A 147 9.33 7.24 -5.47
N GLU A 148 9.44 7.38 -6.78
CA GLU A 148 10.72 7.53 -7.49
C GLU A 148 11.42 8.85 -7.15
N HIS A 149 10.64 9.92 -6.95
CA HIS A 149 11.17 11.22 -6.53
C HIS A 149 11.62 11.16 -5.06
N ASN A 150 10.80 10.56 -4.20
CA ASN A 150 11.11 10.36 -2.78
C ASN A 150 12.40 9.56 -2.56
N LEU A 151 12.61 8.53 -3.39
CA LEU A 151 13.83 7.72 -3.37
C LEU A 151 15.07 8.55 -3.74
N ARG A 152 14.96 9.40 -4.77
CA ARG A 152 16.05 10.27 -5.22
C ARG A 152 16.38 11.34 -4.18
N SER A 153 15.38 12.02 -3.63
CA SER A 153 15.60 13.06 -2.62
C SER A 153 16.26 12.49 -1.35
N HIS A 154 15.86 11.29 -0.92
CA HIS A 154 16.50 10.61 0.21
C HIS A 154 17.98 10.30 -0.06
N SER A 155 18.32 9.78 -1.24
CA SER A 155 19.72 9.51 -1.60
C SER A 155 20.59 10.77 -1.61
N GLN A 156 20.01 11.92 -1.98
CA GLN A 156 20.68 13.23 -1.95
C GLN A 156 20.87 13.73 -0.51
N TRP A 157 19.90 13.54 0.37
CA TRP A 157 20.03 13.88 1.80
C TRP A 157 21.09 13.03 2.49
N GLU A 158 21.15 11.73 2.17
CA GLU A 158 22.21 10.84 2.71
C GLU A 158 23.60 11.24 2.20
N ALA A 159 23.73 11.57 0.91
CA ALA A 159 25.00 12.01 0.33
C ALA A 159 25.47 13.37 0.90
N GLY A 160 24.56 14.33 1.09
CA GLY A 160 24.88 15.64 1.68
C GLY A 160 25.35 15.53 3.13
N ASN A 161 24.64 14.73 3.95
CA ASN A 161 25.02 14.50 5.34
C ASN A 161 26.37 13.77 5.49
N ALA A 162 26.76 12.93 4.52
CA ALA A 162 28.06 12.27 4.51
C ALA A 162 29.20 13.25 4.21
N ALA A 163 29.01 14.14 3.21
CA ALA A 163 29.98 15.16 2.85
C ALA A 163 30.20 16.20 3.98
N ASP A 164 29.15 16.62 4.67
CA ASP A 164 29.26 17.54 5.81
C ASP A 164 30.09 16.95 6.96
N ARG A 165 29.94 15.64 7.23
CA ARG A 165 30.75 14.94 8.26
C ARG A 165 32.23 14.89 7.90
N GLU A 166 32.54 14.60 6.65
CA GLU A 166 33.92 14.53 6.16
C GLU A 166 34.59 15.92 6.16
N THR A 167 33.81 17.00 6.03
CA THR A 167 34.30 18.39 6.09
C THR A 167 34.50 18.89 7.53
N THR A 168 33.82 18.29 8.53
CA THR A 168 33.99 18.65 9.96
C THR A 168 35.13 17.90 10.67
N ASP A 169 35.68 16.85 10.04
CA ASP A 169 36.79 16.05 10.57
C ASP A 169 38.19 16.53 10.11
N VAL A 170 38.27 17.73 9.52
CA VAL A 170 39.52 18.43 9.09
C VAL A 170 39.74 19.71 9.89
#